data_AF-E9HG67-F1
#
_entry.id   AF-E9HG67-F1
#
_cell.length_a   1.000
_cell.length_b   1.000
_cell.length_c   1.000
_cell.angle_alpha   90.00
_cell.angle_beta   90.00
_cell.angle_gamma   90.00
#
_symmetry.space_group_name_H-M   'P 1'
#
loop_
_entity.id
_entity.type
_entity.pdbx_description
1 polymer ?
#
loop_
_entity_poly.entity_id
_entity_poly.type
_entity_poly.pdbx_seq_one_letter_code
_entity_poly.pdbx_strand_id
1 'polypeptide(L)'
;MTTPTNEASRRGMKGHVTRWINNIQKFDNVQMDLTTLNQVLVAESNLRNTYSKYKRISEGVARDMEQAGATQEEFQEEVDSQIKVEEEVGDALMIVKRKREELKEIQAAEERKRHEDMLLLMFKTQQIAADATRAQKKPIKTLPGPKKKSMKTLQELKREQSANKKIKINKIYSDN
;
A
#
# COMPACT_ATOMS: atom_id res chain seq x y z
N MET A 1 -52.79 -9.14 -31.85
CA MET A 1 -51.84 -9.98 -31.10
C MET A 1 -52.05 -9.75 -29.61
N THR A 2 -52.03 -10.78 -28.78
CA THR A 2 -52.09 -10.65 -27.32
C THR A 2 -50.71 -10.34 -26.77
N THR A 3 -50.58 -9.29 -25.95
CA THR A 3 -49.33 -8.90 -25.29
C THR A 3 -48.83 -10.05 -24.38
N PRO A 4 -47.56 -10.46 -24.47
CA PRO A 4 -46.97 -11.44 -23.58
C PRO A 4 -47.16 -11.07 -22.11
N THR A 5 -47.52 -12.04 -21.27
CA THR A 5 -48.00 -11.84 -19.89
C THR A 5 -47.01 -11.07 -19.01
N ASN A 6 -45.71 -11.18 -19.32
CA ASN A 6 -44.63 -10.64 -18.50
C ASN A 6 -43.85 -9.50 -19.15
N GLU A 7 -44.34 -8.91 -20.24
CA GLU A 7 -43.59 -7.89 -20.97
C GLU A 7 -43.34 -6.61 -20.13
N ALA A 8 -44.31 -6.19 -19.33
CA ALA A 8 -44.16 -5.07 -18.40
C ALA A 8 -43.10 -5.36 -17.32
N SER A 9 -43.14 -6.55 -16.73
CA SER A 9 -42.16 -7.01 -15.74
C SER A 9 -40.76 -7.09 -16.33
N ARG A 10 -40.64 -7.56 -17.58
CA ARG A 10 -39.38 -7.60 -18.34
C ARG A 10 -38.80 -6.20 -18.53
N ARG A 11 -39.62 -5.24 -18.97
CA ARG A 11 -39.21 -3.82 -19.11
C ARG A 11 -38.72 -3.22 -17.80
N GLY A 12 -39.46 -3.46 -16.70
CA GLY A 12 -39.04 -3.00 -15.37
C GLY A 12 -37.68 -3.59 -14.96
N MET A 13 -37.49 -4.90 -15.19
CA MET A 13 -36.22 -5.56 -14.89
C MET A 13 -35.07 -5.06 -15.77
N LYS A 14 -35.32 -4.80 -17.06
CA LYS A 14 -34.34 -4.17 -17.95
C LYS A 14 -33.85 -2.83 -17.40
N GLY A 15 -34.76 -1.99 -16.90
CA GLY A 15 -34.40 -0.73 -16.24
C GLY A 15 -33.49 -0.91 -15.02
N HIS A 16 -33.70 -1.97 -14.22
CA HIS A 16 -32.81 -2.30 -13.12
C HIS A 16 -31.42 -2.78 -13.60
N VAL A 17 -31.37 -3.61 -14.64
CA VAL A 17 -30.12 -4.04 -15.27
C VAL A 17 -29.32 -2.82 -15.76
N THR A 18 -29.95 -1.94 -16.54
CA THR A 18 -29.33 -0.70 -17.05
C THR A 18 -28.81 0.18 -15.90
N ARG A 19 -29.55 0.30 -14.79
CA ARG A 19 -29.09 1.05 -13.61
C ARG A 19 -27.79 0.49 -13.04
N TRP A 20 -27.66 -0.84 -12.93
CA TRP A 20 -26.46 -1.47 -12.39
C TRP A 20 -25.28 -1.41 -13.35
N ILE A 21 -25.52 -1.55 -14.66
CA ILE A 21 -24.52 -1.28 -15.70
C ILE A 21 -23.94 0.13 -15.54
N ASN A 22 -24.81 1.14 -15.47
CA ASN A 22 -24.37 2.53 -15.30
C ASN A 22 -23.61 2.75 -13.98
N ASN A 23 -23.97 2.03 -12.91
CA ASN A 23 -23.24 2.11 -11.65
C ASN A 23 -21.82 1.54 -11.76
N ILE A 24 -21.62 0.47 -12.54
CA ILE A 24 -20.28 -0.09 -12.79
C ILE A 24 -19.48 0.83 -13.70
N GLN A 25 -20.09 1.35 -14.77
CA GLN A 25 -19.43 2.25 -15.74
C GLN A 25 -18.85 3.52 -15.11
N LYS A 26 -19.46 4.03 -14.03
CA LYS A 26 -18.90 5.17 -13.26
C LYS A 26 -17.48 4.92 -12.75
N PHE A 27 -17.11 3.67 -12.53
CA PHE A 27 -15.80 3.32 -12.00
C PHE A 27 -14.74 3.17 -13.08
N ASP A 28 -15.08 3.18 -14.37
CA ASP A 28 -14.14 2.89 -15.45
C ASP A 28 -12.84 3.70 -15.33
N ASN A 29 -12.99 5.02 -15.15
CA ASN A 29 -11.89 5.97 -15.06
C ASN A 29 -11.50 6.34 -13.61
N VAL A 30 -12.05 5.65 -12.60
CA VAL A 30 -11.74 5.92 -11.18
C VAL A 30 -10.55 5.06 -10.76
N GLN A 31 -9.52 5.67 -10.16
CA GLN A 31 -8.35 4.94 -9.64
C GLN A 31 -8.78 3.91 -8.59
N MET A 32 -8.21 2.71 -8.66
CA MET A 32 -8.60 1.63 -7.77
C MET A 32 -7.96 1.72 -6.39
N ASP A 33 -8.81 1.60 -5.38
CA ASP A 33 -8.47 1.30 -4.00
C ASP A 33 -9.43 0.23 -3.43
N LEU A 34 -9.21 -0.18 -2.19
CA LEU A 34 -10.04 -1.22 -1.57
C LEU A 34 -11.52 -0.80 -1.46
N THR A 35 -11.79 0.48 -1.19
CA THR A 35 -13.14 1.02 -1.05
C THR A 35 -13.90 0.96 -2.37
N THR A 36 -13.25 1.41 -3.45
CA THR A 36 -13.78 1.43 -4.80
C THR A 36 -14.02 0.02 -5.29
N LEU A 37 -13.08 -0.92 -5.04
CA LEU A 37 -13.29 -2.32 -5.39
C LEU A 37 -14.54 -2.87 -4.69
N ASN A 38 -14.70 -2.66 -3.39
CA ASN A 38 -15.89 -3.15 -2.68
C ASN A 38 -17.20 -2.61 -3.29
N GLN A 39 -17.24 -1.34 -3.69
CA GLN A 39 -18.40 -0.76 -4.37
C GLN A 39 -18.66 -1.41 -5.74
N VAL A 40 -17.60 -1.63 -6.52
CA VAL A 40 -17.66 -2.33 -7.82
C VAL A 40 -18.18 -3.75 -7.64
N LEU A 41 -17.72 -4.48 -6.62
CA LEU A 41 -18.16 -5.85 -6.32
C LEU A 41 -19.62 -5.93 -5.91
N VAL A 42 -20.10 -4.96 -5.11
CA VAL A 42 -21.51 -4.86 -4.75
C VAL A 42 -22.36 -4.59 -6.00
N ALA A 43 -21.91 -3.68 -6.87
CA ALA A 43 -22.59 -3.41 -8.13
C ALA A 43 -22.59 -4.63 -9.07
N GLU A 44 -21.48 -5.36 -9.17
CA GLU A 44 -21.36 -6.61 -9.94
C GLU A 44 -22.38 -7.66 -9.44
N SER A 45 -22.43 -7.91 -8.14
CA SER A 45 -23.36 -8.87 -7.55
C SER A 45 -24.81 -8.53 -7.86
N ASN A 46 -25.18 -7.26 -7.70
CA ASN A 46 -26.53 -6.79 -8.01
C ASN A 46 -26.85 -6.86 -9.51
N LEU A 47 -25.88 -6.56 -10.39
CA LEU A 47 -26.04 -6.72 -11.83
C LEU A 47 -26.31 -8.18 -12.19
N ARG A 48 -25.51 -9.13 -11.69
CA ARG A 48 -25.69 -10.57 -11.96
C ARG A 48 -27.06 -11.06 -11.48
N ASN A 49 -27.48 -10.63 -10.29
CA ASN A 49 -28.76 -11.02 -9.71
C ASN A 49 -29.95 -10.48 -10.52
N THR A 50 -29.90 -9.21 -10.93
CA THR A 50 -30.98 -8.59 -11.72
C THR A 50 -31.01 -9.11 -13.15
N TYR A 51 -29.84 -9.31 -13.78
CA TYR A 51 -29.73 -9.91 -15.11
C TYR A 51 -30.26 -11.35 -15.14
N SER A 52 -29.96 -12.16 -14.14
CA SER A 52 -30.51 -13.53 -14.03
C SER A 52 -32.05 -13.53 -13.99
N LYS A 53 -32.65 -12.57 -13.26
CA LYS A 53 -34.11 -12.39 -13.24
C LYS A 53 -34.64 -11.90 -14.59
N TYR A 54 -33.97 -10.94 -15.21
CA TYR A 54 -34.33 -10.44 -16.54
C TYR A 54 -34.35 -11.58 -17.56
N LYS A 55 -33.31 -12.42 -17.58
CA LYS A 55 -33.18 -13.54 -18.51
C LYS A 55 -34.34 -14.52 -18.37
N ARG A 56 -34.64 -14.96 -17.15
CA ARG A 56 -35.79 -15.87 -16.88
C ARG A 56 -37.13 -15.30 -17.34
N ILE A 57 -37.35 -14.00 -17.12
CA ILE A 57 -38.58 -13.32 -17.55
C ILE A 57 -38.63 -13.24 -19.09
N SER A 58 -37.50 -12.90 -19.72
CA SER A 58 -37.40 -12.78 -21.19
C SER A 58 -37.60 -14.11 -21.89
N GLU A 59 -37.07 -15.21 -21.34
CA GLU A 59 -37.36 -16.58 -21.79
C GLU A 59 -38.85 -16.91 -21.67
N GLY A 60 -39.54 -16.41 -20.65
CA GLY A 60 -40.99 -16.55 -20.51
C GLY A 60 -41.75 -15.77 -21.58
N VAL A 61 -41.34 -14.53 -21.86
CA VAL A 61 -41.91 -13.70 -22.93
C VAL A 61 -41.75 -14.37 -24.30
N ALA A 62 -40.57 -14.91 -24.60
CA ALA A 62 -40.32 -15.61 -25.86
C ALA A 62 -41.24 -16.84 -26.04
N ARG A 63 -41.46 -17.63 -24.97
CA ARG A 63 -42.41 -18.75 -25.01
C ARG A 63 -43.86 -18.30 -25.21
N ASP A 64 -44.28 -17.23 -24.54
CA ASP A 64 -45.62 -16.67 -24.71
C ASP A 64 -45.82 -16.16 -26.16
N MET A 65 -44.80 -15.55 -26.76
CA MET A 65 -44.82 -15.10 -28.17
C MET A 65 -44.96 -16.27 -29.14
N GLU A 66 -44.22 -17.36 -28.92
CA GLU A 66 -44.33 -18.58 -29.73
C GLU A 66 -45.76 -19.17 -29.66
N GLN A 67 -46.33 -19.26 -28.45
CA GLN A 67 -47.71 -19.76 -28.25
C GLN A 67 -48.77 -18.85 -28.86
N ALA A 68 -48.54 -17.53 -28.86
CA ALA A 68 -49.43 -16.55 -29.47
C ALA A 68 -49.32 -16.48 -31.01
N GLY A 69 -48.45 -17.27 -31.62
CA GLY A 69 -48.22 -17.28 -33.07
C GLY A 69 -47.55 -15.99 -33.55
N ALA A 70 -46.58 -15.48 -32.80
CA ALA A 70 -45.80 -14.31 -33.19
C ALA A 70 -45.13 -14.51 -34.55
N THR A 71 -45.04 -13.42 -35.30
CA THR A 71 -44.33 -13.41 -36.58
C THR A 71 -42.84 -13.63 -36.36
N GLN A 72 -42.16 -14.09 -37.41
CA GLN A 72 -40.71 -14.26 -37.38
C GLN A 72 -39.98 -12.94 -37.05
N GLU A 73 -40.50 -11.81 -37.53
CA GLU A 73 -39.93 -10.48 -37.30
C GLU A 73 -40.03 -10.09 -35.82
N GLU A 74 -41.20 -10.28 -35.19
CA GLU A 74 -41.38 -10.01 -33.76
C GLU A 74 -40.49 -10.90 -32.87
N PHE A 75 -40.31 -12.17 -33.24
CA PHE A 75 -39.40 -13.07 -32.52
C PHE A 75 -37.94 -12.63 -32.67
N GLN A 76 -37.54 -12.21 -33.88
CA GLN A 76 -36.20 -11.71 -34.13
C GLN A 76 -35.91 -10.43 -33.32
N GLU A 77 -36.86 -9.49 -33.27
CA GLU A 77 -36.73 -8.29 -32.45
C GLU A 77 -36.54 -8.60 -30.95
N GLU A 78 -37.25 -9.61 -30.44
CA GLU A 78 -37.08 -10.01 -29.04
C GLU A 78 -35.71 -10.66 -28.79
N VAL A 79 -35.24 -11.51 -29.71
CA VAL A 79 -33.89 -12.09 -29.65
C VAL A 79 -32.82 -11.01 -29.71
N ASP A 80 -32.90 -10.07 -30.64
CA ASP A 80 -31.95 -8.97 -30.79
C ASP A 80 -31.93 -8.08 -29.54
N SER A 81 -33.09 -7.83 -28.94
CA SER A 81 -33.20 -7.09 -27.68
C SER A 81 -32.54 -7.81 -26.51
N GLN A 82 -32.62 -9.14 -26.46
CA GLN A 82 -31.93 -9.95 -25.45
C GLN A 82 -30.43 -9.97 -25.65
N ILE A 83 -29.96 -10.16 -26.90
CA ILE A 83 -28.54 -10.13 -27.26
C ILE A 83 -27.93 -8.80 -26.85
N LYS A 84 -28.57 -7.68 -27.19
CA LYS A 84 -28.07 -6.35 -26.83
C LYS A 84 -27.89 -6.18 -25.32
N VAL A 85 -28.86 -6.66 -24.51
CA VAL A 85 -28.73 -6.58 -23.05
C VAL A 85 -27.61 -7.49 -22.54
N GLU A 86 -27.42 -8.66 -23.14
CA GLU A 86 -26.32 -9.57 -22.80
C GLU A 86 -24.95 -8.95 -23.09
N GLU A 87 -24.80 -8.29 -24.24
CA GLU A 87 -23.59 -7.55 -24.62
C GLU A 87 -23.29 -6.41 -23.62
N GLU A 88 -24.28 -5.56 -23.31
CA GLU A 88 -24.12 -4.45 -22.36
C GLU A 88 -23.73 -4.95 -20.95
N VAL A 89 -24.28 -6.09 -20.53
CA VAL A 89 -23.89 -6.75 -19.27
C VAL A 89 -22.45 -7.26 -19.36
N GLY A 90 -22.07 -7.89 -20.47
CA GLY A 90 -20.72 -8.38 -20.72
C GLY A 90 -19.68 -7.25 -20.62
N ASP A 91 -19.93 -6.13 -21.30
CA ASP A 91 -19.06 -4.95 -21.27
C ASP A 91 -18.91 -4.38 -19.85
N ALA A 92 -20.00 -4.29 -19.10
CA ALA A 92 -19.95 -3.87 -17.70
C ALA A 92 -19.09 -4.83 -16.85
N LEU A 93 -19.23 -6.14 -17.03
CA LEU A 93 -18.43 -7.13 -16.30
C LEU A 93 -16.94 -7.10 -16.69
N MET A 94 -16.60 -6.69 -17.92
CA MET A 94 -15.21 -6.47 -18.32
C MET A 94 -14.55 -5.32 -17.55
N ILE A 95 -15.30 -4.25 -17.24
CA ILE A 95 -14.81 -3.18 -16.35
C ILE A 95 -14.49 -3.75 -14.96
N VAL A 96 -15.39 -4.57 -14.39
CA VAL A 96 -15.18 -5.19 -13.08
C VAL A 96 -13.91 -6.04 -13.06
N LYS A 97 -13.70 -6.85 -14.11
CA LYS A 97 -12.50 -7.67 -14.25
C LYS A 97 -11.24 -6.81 -14.27
N ARG A 98 -11.20 -5.78 -15.11
CA ARG A 98 -10.07 -4.83 -15.19
C ARG A 98 -9.79 -4.17 -13.85
N LYS A 99 -10.82 -3.75 -13.11
CA LYS A 99 -10.65 -3.14 -11.79
C LYS A 99 -10.11 -4.09 -10.73
N ARG A 100 -10.50 -5.37 -10.77
CA ARG A 100 -9.89 -6.40 -9.91
C ARG A 100 -8.40 -6.60 -10.22
N GLU A 101 -8.00 -6.50 -11.48
CA GLU A 101 -6.60 -6.61 -11.91
C GLU A 101 -5.79 -5.37 -11.50
N GLU A 102 -6.34 -4.17 -11.68
CA GLU A 102 -5.72 -2.90 -11.25
C GLU A 102 -5.35 -2.91 -9.76
N LEU A 103 -6.25 -3.36 -8.87
CA LEU A 103 -5.93 -3.43 -7.44
C LEU A 103 -4.81 -4.42 -7.13
N LYS A 104 -4.77 -5.57 -7.81
CA LYS A 104 -3.70 -6.57 -7.62
C LYS A 104 -2.34 -6.01 -8.02
N GLU A 105 -2.30 -5.25 -9.11
CA GLU A 105 -1.07 -4.60 -9.57
C GLU A 105 -0.58 -3.53 -8.59
N ILE A 106 -1.50 -2.72 -8.04
CA ILE A 106 -1.18 -1.74 -7.00
C ILE A 106 -0.60 -2.43 -5.76
N GLN A 107 -1.26 -3.49 -5.27
CA GLN A 107 -0.79 -4.24 -4.11
C GLN A 107 0.60 -4.86 -4.35
N ALA A 108 0.81 -5.47 -5.51
CA ALA A 108 2.09 -6.06 -5.88
C ALA A 108 3.20 -5.00 -6.00
N ALA A 109 2.88 -3.80 -6.52
CA ALA A 109 3.83 -2.70 -6.59
C ALA A 109 4.20 -2.17 -5.21
N GLU A 110 3.22 -2.03 -4.32
CA GLU A 110 3.47 -1.64 -2.92
C GLU A 110 4.31 -2.67 -2.18
N GLU A 111 4.06 -3.97 -2.38
CA GLU A 111 4.86 -5.04 -1.78
C GLU A 111 6.32 -5.01 -2.24
N ARG A 112 6.56 -4.84 -3.55
CA ARG A 112 7.91 -4.68 -4.10
C ARG A 112 8.63 -3.50 -3.48
N LYS A 113 7.97 -2.34 -3.39
CA LYS A 113 8.53 -1.14 -2.75
C LYS A 113 8.86 -1.38 -1.29
N ARG A 114 7.97 -2.03 -0.52
CA ARG A 114 8.24 -2.40 0.88
C ARG A 114 9.46 -3.31 1.02
N HIS A 115 9.64 -4.26 0.11
CA HIS A 115 10.82 -5.13 0.09
C HIS A 115 12.11 -4.36 -0.24
N GLU A 116 12.09 -3.48 -1.23
CA GLU A 116 13.23 -2.63 -1.58
C GLU A 116 13.64 -1.72 -0.42
N ASP A 117 12.67 -1.06 0.23
CA ASP A 117 12.89 -0.21 1.40
C ASP A 117 13.50 -1.01 2.57
N MET A 118 13.02 -2.24 2.79
CA MET A 118 13.57 -3.13 3.81
C MET A 118 15.02 -3.51 3.52
N LEU A 119 15.33 -3.90 2.28
CA LEU A 119 16.69 -4.26 1.86
C LEU A 119 17.65 -3.06 2.00
N LEU A 120 17.21 -1.87 1.61
CA LEU A 120 17.99 -0.65 1.75
C LEU A 120 18.27 -0.33 3.23
N LEU A 121 17.29 -0.51 4.11
CA LEU A 121 17.47 -0.34 5.55
C LEU A 121 18.47 -1.33 6.13
N MET A 122 18.38 -2.61 5.74
CA MET A 122 19.33 -3.64 6.16
C MET A 122 20.75 -3.31 5.69
N PHE A 123 20.92 -2.88 4.44
CA PHE A 123 22.22 -2.48 3.90
C PHE A 123 22.82 -1.28 4.66
N LYS A 124 22.03 -0.22 4.90
CA LYS A 124 22.46 0.94 5.69
C LYS A 124 22.88 0.53 7.11
N THR A 125 22.12 -0.35 7.74
CA THR A 125 22.42 -0.86 9.09
C THR A 125 23.74 -1.63 9.12
N GLN A 126 23.99 -2.49 8.14
CA GLN A 126 25.25 -3.22 8.02
C GLN A 126 26.44 -2.28 7.77
N GLN A 127 26.27 -1.26 6.92
CA GLN A 127 27.30 -0.27 6.66
C GLN A 127 27.66 0.52 7.92
N ILE A 128 26.67 0.96 8.69
CA ILE A 128 26.88 1.64 9.98
C ILE A 128 27.63 0.72 10.96
N ALA A 129 27.27 -0.56 11.05
CA ALA A 129 27.95 -1.51 11.92
C ALA A 129 29.41 -1.78 11.48
N ALA A 130 29.66 -1.87 10.17
CA ALA A 130 31.00 -2.02 9.60
C ALA A 130 31.87 -0.77 9.85
N ASP A 131 31.31 0.43 9.70
CA ASP A 131 32.00 1.68 9.97
C ASP A 131 32.31 1.85 11.47
N ALA A 132 31.36 1.48 12.34
CA ALA A 132 31.58 1.48 13.79
C ALA A 132 32.70 0.50 14.21
N THR A 133 32.71 -0.71 13.66
CA THR A 133 33.79 -1.68 13.94
C THR A 133 35.13 -1.23 13.36
N ARG A 134 35.15 -0.56 12.19
CA ARG A 134 36.36 0.05 11.62
C ARG A 134 36.87 1.22 12.47
N ALA A 135 35.98 2.05 13.00
CA ALA A 135 36.35 3.16 13.90
C ALA A 135 36.96 2.64 15.21
N GLN A 136 36.46 1.52 15.74
CA GLN A 136 37.04 0.85 16.91
C GLN A 136 38.38 0.17 16.63
N LYS A 137 38.61 -0.33 15.39
CA LYS A 137 39.87 -0.96 14.96
C LYS A 137 40.95 0.03 14.51
N LYS A 138 40.68 1.34 14.43
CA LYS A 138 41.76 2.32 14.25
C LYS A 138 42.67 2.21 15.48
N PRO A 139 43.98 1.93 15.33
CA PRO A 139 44.88 1.97 16.46
C PRO A 139 44.78 3.37 17.03
N ILE A 140 44.60 3.46 18.35
CA ILE A 140 45.02 4.65 19.09
C ILE A 140 46.47 4.85 18.66
N LYS A 141 46.72 5.80 17.73
CA LYS A 141 48.06 6.35 17.58
C LYS A 141 48.38 6.83 18.98
N THR A 142 49.29 6.12 19.63
CA THR A 142 49.88 6.51 20.89
C THR A 142 50.27 7.97 20.71
N LEU A 143 49.51 8.86 21.36
CA LEU A 143 50.01 10.18 21.66
C LEU A 143 51.38 9.97 22.30
N PRO A 144 52.42 10.74 21.94
CA PRO A 144 53.69 10.66 22.64
C PRO A 144 53.38 10.83 24.13
N GLY A 145 53.71 9.81 24.92
CA GLY A 145 53.32 9.71 26.31
C GLY A 145 53.69 11.00 27.07
N PRO A 146 52.95 11.34 28.14
CA PRO A 146 53.33 12.49 28.96
C PRO A 146 54.77 12.27 29.40
N LYS A 147 55.67 13.19 29.05
CA LYS A 147 57.04 13.23 29.56
C LYS A 147 56.94 12.97 31.06
N LYS A 148 57.52 11.87 31.53
CA LYS A 148 57.61 11.56 32.97
C LYS A 148 58.22 12.80 33.64
N LYS A 149 57.40 13.63 34.29
CA LYS A 149 57.90 14.52 35.32
C LYS A 149 58.49 13.59 36.36
N SER A 150 59.82 13.59 36.49
CA SER A 150 60.51 12.86 37.54
C SER A 150 59.87 13.23 38.87
N MET A 151 59.20 12.27 39.49
CA MET A 151 58.67 12.43 40.84
C MET A 151 59.91 12.61 41.74
N LYS A 152 60.12 13.82 42.28
CA LYS A 152 61.19 14.07 43.24
C LYS A 152 61.02 13.10 44.40
N THR A 153 62.10 12.44 44.79
CA THR A 153 62.03 11.45 45.88
C THR A 153 61.69 12.15 47.20
N LEU A 154 61.06 11.44 48.14
CA LEU A 154 60.70 11.98 49.45
C LEU A 154 61.92 12.55 50.22
N GLN A 155 63.13 12.07 49.90
CA GLN A 155 64.39 12.60 50.42
C GLN A 155 64.75 13.97 49.84
N GLU A 156 64.49 14.25 48.57
CA GLU A 156 64.73 15.57 47.96
C GLU A 156 63.74 16.62 48.48
N LEU A 157 62.47 16.26 48.66
CA LEU A 157 61.47 17.11 49.30
C LEU A 157 61.84 17.48 50.75
N LYS A 158 62.38 16.51 51.52
CA LYS A 158 62.87 16.78 52.89
C LYS A 158 64.12 17.66 52.91
N ARG A 159 65.01 17.56 51.92
CA ARG A 159 66.19 18.43 51.79
C ARG A 159 65.79 19.87 51.44
N GLU A 160 64.85 20.07 50.52
CA GLU A 160 64.33 21.41 50.17
C GLU A 160 63.60 22.07 51.36
N GLN A 161 62.82 21.32 52.14
CA GLN A 161 62.17 21.86 53.34
C GLN A 161 63.17 22.23 54.45
N SER A 162 64.22 21.44 54.66
CA SER A 162 65.30 21.81 55.61
C SER A 162 66.11 23.01 55.15
N ALA A 163 66.38 23.13 53.85
CA ALA A 163 67.09 24.29 53.29
C ALA A 163 66.27 25.58 53.44
N ASN A 164 64.97 25.54 53.15
CA ASN A 164 64.08 26.70 53.34
C ASN A 164 63.90 27.08 54.81
N LYS A 165 63.93 26.12 55.75
CA LYS A 165 63.86 26.41 57.19
C LYS A 165 65.13 27.10 57.70
N LYS A 166 66.31 26.73 57.20
CA LYS A 166 67.58 27.42 57.52
C LYS A 166 67.61 28.87 57.00
N ILE A 167 67.10 29.10 55.79
CA ILE A 167 67.04 30.46 55.20
C ILE A 167 66.10 31.36 56.01
N LYS A 168 64.97 30.84 56.49
CA LYS A 168 64.01 31.61 57.30
C LYS A 168 64.55 32.00 58.68
N ILE A 169 65.37 31.15 59.31
CA ILE A 169 65.98 31.45 60.62
C ILE A 169 67.07 32.52 60.47
N ASN A 170 67.94 32.44 59.47
CA ASN A 170 68.97 33.46 59.25
C ASN A 170 68.41 34.84 58.90
N LYS A 171 67.21 34.91 58.33
CA LYS A 171 66.54 36.18 58.03
C LYS A 171 65.91 36.86 59.26
N ILE A 172 65.65 36.11 60.33
CA ILE A 172 65.08 36.65 61.58
C ILE A 172 66.19 37.20 62.51
N TYR A 173 67.42 36.72 62.39
CA TYR A 173 68.57 37.14 63.22
C TYR A 173 69.47 38.21 62.57
N SER A 174 69.11 38.73 61.39
CA SER A 174 69.86 39.79 60.70
C SER A 174 69.17 41.17 60.76
N ASP A 175 67.97 41.25 61.32
CA ASP A 175 67.14 42.46 61.39
C ASP A 175 66.93 42.96 62.84
N ASN A 176 67.82 42.61 63.78
CA ASN A 176 67.91 43.20 65.13
C ASN A 176 69.35 43.60 65.46
#